data_AF-A0A7V1ZDE4-F1
#
_entry.id   AF-A0A7V1ZDE4-F1
#
_cell.length_a   1.000
_cell.length_b   1.000
_cell.length_c   1.000
_cell.angle_alpha   90.00
_cell.angle_beta   90.00
_cell.angle_gamma   90.00
#
_symmetry.space_group_name_H-M   'P 1'
#
loop_
_entity.id
_entity.type
_entity.pdbx_description
1 polymer ?
#
loop_
_entity_poly.entity_id
_entity_poly.type
_entity_poly.pdbx_seq_one_letter_code
_entity_poly.pdbx_strand_id
1 'polypeptide(L)'
;MLIQAGKDSYIYFYEISPTDELELELFFKKRIKKYWFNPLVKKKLWDGYFYFYDKKFKRIHIGLYWQLLKFLKEKTYKIEGTEIINEYFYNTLFDLNYDEFKKEVFELFKDSEFGKGKSKEIREYQLETSYKILKNNHSRA
;
A
#
# COMPACT_ATOMS: atom_id res chain seq x y z
N MET A 1 12.22 16.58 6.96
CA MET A 1 11.12 15.60 7.05
C MET A 1 11.71 14.24 7.38
N LEU A 2 11.59 13.83 8.64
CA LEU A 2 11.97 12.48 9.08
C LEU A 2 10.76 11.55 8.99
N ILE A 3 10.96 10.39 8.38
CA ILE A 3 9.92 9.39 8.11
C ILE A 3 10.35 8.06 8.71
N GLN A 4 9.46 7.41 9.45
CA GLN A 4 9.68 6.07 9.98
C GLN A 4 8.50 5.16 9.65
N ALA A 5 8.77 3.95 9.17
CA ALA A 5 7.76 2.91 9.13
C ALA A 5 7.50 2.41 10.57
N GLY A 6 6.24 2.45 11.00
CA GLY A 6 5.80 1.80 12.23
C GLY A 6 5.48 0.32 11.98
N LYS A 7 5.49 -0.48 13.04
CA LYS A 7 5.10 -1.90 13.00
C LYS A 7 3.62 -2.13 12.64
N ASP A 8 2.79 -1.08 12.76
CA ASP A 8 1.33 -1.15 12.74
C ASP A 8 0.69 -0.82 11.37
N SER A 9 1.38 -1.09 10.26
CA SER A 9 0.87 -0.79 8.89
C SER A 9 0.66 0.70 8.59
N TYR A 10 1.35 1.57 9.34
CA TYR A 10 1.38 3.02 9.15
C TYR A 10 2.81 3.54 9.00
N ILE A 11 2.94 4.64 8.25
CA ILE A 11 4.16 5.43 8.14
C ILE A 11 3.95 6.71 8.95
N TYR A 12 4.86 6.99 9.86
CA TYR A 12 4.82 8.13 10.78
C TYR A 12 5.77 9.23 10.35
N PHE A 13 5.35 10.47 10.59
CA PHE A 13 6.11 11.68 10.29
C PHE A 13 6.40 12.46 11.57
N TYR A 14 7.68 12.61 11.92
CA TYR A 14 8.08 13.24 13.19
C TYR A 14 8.45 14.71 13.02
N GLU A 15 9.32 15.02 12.05
CA GLU A 15 9.85 16.36 11.85
C GLU A 15 9.38 16.95 10.52
N ILE A 16 8.13 17.41 10.50
CA ILE A 16 7.49 18.01 9.32
C ILE A 16 7.20 19.49 9.55
N SER A 17 7.50 20.33 8.56
CA SER A 17 7.14 21.75 8.63
C SER A 17 5.62 21.93 8.40
N PRO A 18 4.99 22.99 8.93
CA PRO A 18 3.56 23.22 8.73
C PRO A 18 3.15 23.33 7.25
N THR A 19 4.04 23.88 6.42
CA THR A 19 3.83 23.99 4.97
C THR A 19 3.83 22.61 4.31
N ASP A 20 4.82 21.77 4.63
CA ASP A 20 4.91 20.41 4.08
C ASP A 20 3.75 19.53 4.55
N GLU A 21 3.29 19.73 5.79
CA GLU A 21 2.13 19.01 6.34
C GLU A 21 0.83 19.37 5.61
N LEU A 22 0.62 20.65 5.30
CA LEU A 22 -0.50 21.08 4.47
C LEU A 22 -0.42 20.51 3.06
N GLU A 23 0.76 20.50 2.46
CA GLU A 23 0.96 19.94 1.12
C GLU A 23 0.71 18.43 1.09
N LEU A 24 1.16 17.69 2.10
CA LEU A 24 0.84 16.27 2.25
C LEU A 24 -0.68 16.06 2.34
N GLU A 25 -1.36 16.83 3.18
CA GLU A 25 -2.82 16.74 3.30
C GLU A 25 -3.51 17.00 1.95
N LEU A 26 -3.07 18.01 1.22
CA LEU A 26 -3.63 18.36 -0.09
C LEU A 26 -3.31 17.31 -1.16
N PHE A 27 -2.15 16.67 -1.11
CA PHE A 27 -1.78 15.59 -2.02
C PHE A 27 -2.58 14.31 -1.72
N PHE A 28 -2.75 14.02 -0.44
CA PHE A 28 -3.47 12.85 0.07
C PHE A 28 -4.95 13.10 0.36
N LYS A 29 -5.57 14.10 -0.26
CA LYS A 29 -7.04 14.24 -0.26
C LYS A 29 -7.65 13.74 -1.56
N LYS A 30 -8.81 13.10 -1.47
CA LYS A 30 -9.61 12.72 -2.63
C LYS A 30 -11.05 13.14 -2.45
N ARG A 31 -11.62 13.73 -3.52
CA ARG A 31 -13.03 14.07 -3.55
C ARG A 31 -13.86 12.85 -3.86
N ILE A 32 -14.96 12.67 -3.14
CA ILE A 32 -15.87 11.56 -3.40
C ILE A 32 -16.65 11.82 -4.69
N LYS A 33 -16.83 10.77 -5.49
CA LYS A 33 -17.70 10.85 -6.66
C LYS A 33 -19.11 11.18 -6.21
N LYS A 34 -19.79 12.10 -6.90
CA LYS A 34 -21.18 12.47 -6.58
C LYS A 34 -21.35 13.04 -5.16
N TYR A 35 -20.31 13.66 -4.59
CA TYR A 35 -20.33 14.26 -3.24
C TYR A 35 -21.49 15.25 -3.01
N TRP A 36 -21.95 15.96 -4.05
CA TRP A 36 -23.05 16.92 -3.96
C TRP A 36 -24.41 16.29 -3.61
N PHE A 37 -24.56 14.97 -3.74
CA PHE A 37 -25.76 14.27 -3.27
C PHE A 37 -25.72 13.98 -1.76
N ASN A 38 -24.54 14.04 -1.12
CA ASN A 38 -24.41 13.74 0.30
C ASN A 38 -25.16 14.81 1.14
N PRO A 39 -26.06 14.42 2.06
CA PRO A 39 -26.79 15.35 2.91
C PRO A 39 -25.89 16.30 3.73
N LEU A 40 -24.72 15.83 4.20
CA LEU A 40 -23.79 16.63 4.99
C LEU A 40 -23.13 17.73 4.14
N VAL A 41 -22.83 17.42 2.88
CA VAL A 41 -22.31 18.39 1.91
C VAL A 41 -23.37 19.45 1.60
N LYS A 42 -24.62 19.02 1.35
CA LYS A 42 -25.74 19.94 1.12
C LYS A 42 -25.99 20.87 2.31
N LYS A 43 -25.85 20.35 3.52
CA LYS A 43 -25.94 21.10 4.78
C LYS A 43 -24.68 21.92 5.10
N LYS A 44 -23.65 21.89 4.25
CA LYS A 44 -22.35 22.57 4.44
C LYS A 44 -21.61 22.17 5.72
N LEU A 45 -21.91 21.00 6.29
CA LEU A 45 -21.23 20.45 7.45
C LEU A 45 -19.99 19.63 7.06
N TRP A 46 -19.84 19.33 5.78
CA TRP A 46 -18.71 18.60 5.23
C TRP A 46 -18.40 19.07 3.81
N ASP A 47 -17.13 19.03 3.43
CA ASP A 47 -16.61 19.49 2.15
C ASP A 47 -16.64 18.40 1.05
N GLY A 48 -16.88 17.15 1.43
CA GLY A 48 -16.97 16.00 0.53
C GLY A 48 -15.61 15.41 0.14
N TYR A 49 -14.56 15.71 0.90
CA TYR A 49 -13.23 15.12 0.75
C TYR A 49 -12.98 14.03 1.79
N PHE A 50 -12.28 12.97 1.37
CA PHE A 50 -11.57 12.07 2.25
C PHE A 50 -10.12 12.47 2.34
N TYR A 51 -9.60 12.50 3.56
CA TYR A 51 -8.21 12.77 3.87
C TYR A 51 -7.53 11.46 4.28
N PHE A 52 -6.50 11.07 3.55
CA PHE A 52 -5.71 9.86 3.85
C PHE A 52 -4.51 10.14 4.77
N TYR A 53 -4.22 11.41 5.03
CA TYR A 53 -3.27 11.85 6.04
C TYR A 53 -4.00 12.13 7.35
N ASP A 54 -3.57 11.46 8.41
CA ASP A 54 -4.08 11.64 9.76
C ASP A 54 -3.24 12.71 10.47
N LYS A 55 -3.78 13.94 10.53
CA LYS A 55 -3.12 15.08 11.19
C LYS A 55 -2.88 14.87 12.67
N LYS A 56 -3.77 14.15 13.35
CA LYS A 56 -3.69 14.00 14.82
C LYS A 56 -2.48 13.14 15.19
N PHE A 57 -2.28 12.05 14.45
CA PHE A 57 -1.22 11.08 14.70
C PHE A 57 -0.04 11.23 13.72
N LYS A 58 -0.08 12.22 12.83
CA LYS A 58 0.90 12.49 11.77
C LYS A 58 1.33 11.23 11.04
N ARG A 59 0.36 10.55 10.41
CA ARG A 59 0.60 9.26 9.75
C ARG A 59 -0.19 9.06 8.47
N ILE A 60 0.31 8.19 7.60
CA ILE A 60 -0.43 7.61 6.47
C ILE A 60 -0.39 6.09 6.53
N HIS A 61 -1.34 5.44 5.87
CA HIS A 61 -1.31 4.00 5.67
C HIS A 61 -0.13 3.56 4.79
N ILE A 62 0.45 2.41 5.11
CA ILE A 62 1.63 1.87 4.43
C ILE A 62 1.38 1.56 2.94
N GLY A 63 0.15 1.22 2.57
CA GLY A 63 -0.24 1.00 1.17
C GLY A 63 -0.14 2.24 0.28
N LEU A 64 0.00 3.44 0.88
CA LEU A 64 0.18 4.71 0.16
C LEU A 64 1.66 5.07 -0.05
N TYR A 65 2.59 4.16 0.28
CA TYR A 65 4.03 4.39 0.19
C TYR A 65 4.50 4.84 -1.20
N TRP A 66 4.01 4.20 -2.27
CA TRP A 66 4.40 4.55 -3.64
C TRP A 66 3.96 5.97 -4.01
N GLN A 67 2.77 6.39 -3.58
CA GLN A 67 2.29 7.76 -3.76
C GLN A 67 3.12 8.75 -2.93
N LEU A 68 3.54 8.37 -1.73
CA LEU A 68 4.43 9.18 -0.90
C LEU A 68 5.80 9.37 -1.56
N LEU A 69 6.41 8.32 -2.10
CA LEU A 69 7.68 8.43 -2.85
C LEU A 69 7.55 9.37 -4.04
N LYS A 70 6.42 9.32 -4.76
CA LYS A 70 6.15 10.24 -5.86
C LYS A 70 6.09 11.70 -5.37
N PHE A 71 5.34 11.96 -4.30
CA PHE A 71 5.26 13.29 -3.67
C PHE A 71 6.65 13.82 -3.28
N LEU A 72 7.48 12.98 -2.66
CA LEU A 72 8.80 13.38 -2.19
C LEU A 72 9.78 13.62 -3.36
N LYS A 73 9.70 12.83 -4.44
CA LYS A 73 10.52 13.00 -5.64
C LYS A 73 10.27 14.32 -6.35
N GLU A 74 9.02 14.78 -6.39
CA GLU A 74 8.64 16.06 -7.01
C GLU A 74 9.18 17.29 -6.26
N LYS A 75 9.62 17.11 -5.01
CA LYS A 75 9.96 18.21 -4.10
C LYS A 75 11.45 18.30 -3.72
N THR A 76 12.30 17.40 -4.23
CA THR A 76 13.75 17.37 -3.90
C THR A 76 14.04 17.25 -2.39
N TYR A 77 13.12 16.70 -1.60
CA TYR A 77 13.41 16.44 -0.19
C TYR A 77 14.46 15.32 -0.09
N LYS A 78 15.54 15.56 0.65
CA LYS A 78 16.40 14.49 1.17
C LYS A 78 15.60 13.77 2.25
N ILE A 79 15.23 12.53 1.96
CA ILE A 79 14.57 11.67 2.94
C ILE A 79 15.68 10.96 3.71
N GLU A 80 15.83 11.30 4.99
CA GLU A 80 16.58 10.47 5.93
C GLU A 80 15.59 9.44 6.49
N GLY A 81 15.87 8.14 6.30
CA GLY A 81 15.04 7.04 6.79
C GLY A 81 14.29 6.20 5.73
N THR A 82 14.42 6.49 4.42
CA THR A 82 13.91 5.57 3.37
C THR A 82 14.56 4.20 3.44
N GLU A 83 15.79 4.09 3.93
CA GLU A 83 16.50 2.81 4.07
C GLU A 83 15.76 1.87 5.02
N ILE A 84 15.22 2.36 6.14
CA ILE A 84 14.42 1.56 7.09
C ILE A 84 13.10 1.12 6.45
N ILE A 85 12.46 2.03 5.71
CA ILE A 85 11.20 1.73 5.04
C ILE A 85 11.43 0.71 3.92
N ASN A 86 12.51 0.89 3.15
CA ASN A 86 12.94 -0.06 2.13
C ASN A 86 13.35 -1.38 2.76
N GLU A 87 14.06 -1.43 3.88
CA GLU A 87 14.36 -2.67 4.59
C GLU A 87 13.06 -3.37 5.03
N TYR A 88 12.06 -2.67 5.59
CA TYR A 88 10.76 -3.27 5.91
C TYR A 88 10.02 -3.80 4.66
N PHE A 89 10.10 -3.11 3.52
CA PHE A 89 9.40 -3.50 2.29
C PHE A 89 10.15 -4.49 1.40
N TYR A 90 11.49 -4.46 1.41
CA TYR A 90 12.39 -5.22 0.54
C TYR A 90 13.08 -6.37 1.30
N ASN A 91 13.32 -6.31 2.62
CA ASN A 91 13.89 -7.47 3.35
C ASN A 91 12.84 -8.53 3.72
N THR A 92 11.57 -8.29 3.39
CA THR A 92 10.55 -9.35 3.30
C THR A 92 10.31 -9.83 1.87
N LEU A 93 11.15 -9.41 0.91
CA LEU A 93 11.30 -10.16 -0.33
C LEU A 93 11.91 -11.49 0.09
N PHE A 94 11.07 -12.51 0.22
CA PHE A 94 11.58 -13.83 -0.02
C PHE A 94 12.35 -13.77 -1.35
N ASP A 95 13.53 -14.38 -1.38
CA ASP A 95 14.21 -14.66 -2.64
C ASP A 95 13.42 -15.76 -3.38
N LEU A 96 12.16 -15.45 -3.68
CA LEU A 96 11.16 -16.32 -4.27
C LEU A 96 11.48 -16.35 -5.75
N ASN A 97 12.16 -17.40 -6.16
CA ASN A 97 12.25 -17.76 -7.57
C ASN A 97 10.86 -18.19 -8.07
N TYR A 98 10.45 -17.67 -9.22
CA TYR A 98 9.15 -18.00 -9.82
C TYR A 98 9.01 -19.50 -10.12
N ASP A 99 10.10 -20.14 -10.57
CA ASP A 99 10.09 -21.56 -10.95
C ASP A 99 9.96 -22.46 -9.72
N GLU A 100 10.59 -22.08 -8.61
CA GLU A 100 10.48 -22.80 -7.33
C GLU A 100 9.08 -22.62 -6.74
N PHE A 101 8.58 -21.39 -6.71
CA PHE A 101 7.20 -21.08 -6.29
C PHE A 101 6.18 -21.91 -7.08
N LYS A 102 6.33 -21.97 -8.42
CA LYS A 102 5.44 -22.72 -9.29
C LYS A 102 5.41 -24.21 -8.92
N LYS A 103 6.58 -24.82 -8.69
CA LYS A 103 6.70 -26.22 -8.27
C LYS A 103 6.01 -26.48 -6.93
N GLU A 104 6.28 -25.63 -5.93
CA GLU A 104 5.67 -25.77 -4.60
C GLU A 104 4.16 -25.67 -4.64
N VAL A 105 3.61 -24.71 -5.41
CA VAL A 105 2.15 -24.58 -5.55
C VAL A 105 1.55 -25.81 -6.22
N PHE A 106 2.16 -26.33 -7.28
CA PHE A 106 1.66 -27.56 -7.93
C PHE A 106 1.69 -28.77 -7.00
N GLU A 107 2.76 -28.94 -6.22
CA GLU A 107 2.86 -29.99 -5.21
C GLU A 107 1.80 -29.84 -4.12
N LEU A 108 1.52 -28.62 -3.67
CA LEU A 108 0.54 -28.35 -2.62
C LEU A 108 -0.90 -28.68 -3.04
N PHE A 109 -1.22 -28.54 -4.32
CA PHE A 109 -2.57 -28.78 -4.85
C PHE A 109 -2.76 -30.13 -5.55
N LYS A 110 -1.72 -30.97 -5.61
CA LYS A 110 -1.76 -32.26 -6.33
C LYS A 110 -2.87 -33.21 -5.86
N ASP A 111 -3.17 -33.22 -4.56
CA ASP A 111 -4.14 -34.12 -3.92
C ASP A 111 -5.51 -33.44 -3.66
N SER A 112 -5.67 -32.18 -4.08
CA SER A 112 -6.87 -31.41 -3.79
C SER A 112 -8.09 -31.94 -4.57
N GLU A 113 -9.28 -31.91 -3.94
CA GLU A 113 -10.54 -32.34 -4.57
C GLU A 113 -10.93 -31.49 -5.80
N PHE A 114 -10.27 -30.34 -6.00
CA PHE A 114 -10.32 -29.55 -7.24
C PHE A 114 -9.74 -30.29 -8.46
N GLY A 115 -9.00 -31.40 -8.23
CA GLY A 115 -8.49 -32.31 -9.26
C GLY A 115 -9.32 -33.57 -9.48
N LYS A 116 -10.35 -33.87 -8.67
CA LYS A 116 -11.20 -35.06 -8.86
C LYS A 116 -12.33 -34.76 -9.86
N GLY A 117 -12.02 -34.93 -11.14
CA GLY A 117 -13.03 -35.14 -12.19
C GLY A 117 -13.31 -33.99 -13.14
N LYS A 118 -12.75 -32.79 -12.90
CA LYS A 118 -12.61 -31.72 -13.89
C LYS A 118 -11.29 -31.03 -13.60
N SER A 119 -10.24 -31.34 -14.35
CA SER A 119 -8.92 -30.72 -14.24
C SER A 119 -9.01 -29.22 -14.49
N LYS A 120 -9.33 -28.46 -13.45
CA LYS A 120 -9.10 -27.02 -13.46
C LYS A 120 -7.66 -26.82 -13.03
N GLU A 121 -6.75 -27.15 -13.93
CA GLU A 121 -5.34 -26.81 -13.79
C GLU A 121 -5.24 -25.34 -13.37
N ILE A 122 -4.36 -25.06 -12.40
CA ILE A 122 -4.10 -23.70 -11.98
C ILE A 122 -3.59 -22.95 -13.20
N ARG A 123 -4.30 -21.90 -13.59
CA ARG A 123 -3.97 -21.16 -14.81
C ARG A 123 -2.75 -20.28 -14.56
N GLU A 124 -1.95 -20.06 -15.61
CA GLU A 124 -0.72 -19.28 -15.50
C GLU A 124 -0.95 -17.89 -14.87
N TYR A 125 -2.04 -17.20 -15.24
CA TYR A 125 -2.35 -15.89 -14.64
C TYR A 125 -2.60 -15.95 -13.13
N GLN A 126 -3.08 -17.08 -12.60
CA GLN A 126 -3.31 -17.27 -11.16
C GLN A 126 -1.98 -17.46 -10.44
N LEU A 127 -1.05 -18.22 -11.04
CA LEU A 127 0.33 -18.38 -10.55
C LEU A 127 1.08 -17.05 -10.57
N GLU A 128 1.06 -16.36 -11.71
CA GLU A 128 1.71 -15.06 -11.86
C GLU A 128 1.16 -14.03 -10.87
N THR A 129 -0.16 -13.96 -10.71
CA THR A 129 -0.79 -12.98 -9.81
C THR A 129 -0.41 -13.28 -8.37
N SER A 130 -0.48 -14.54 -7.97
CA SER A 130 -0.11 -14.97 -6.60
C SER A 130 1.37 -14.70 -6.32
N TYR A 131 2.25 -15.00 -7.27
CA TYR A 131 3.67 -14.68 -7.18
C TYR A 131 3.91 -13.18 -7.03
N LYS A 132 3.28 -12.36 -7.89
CA LYS A 132 3.37 -10.89 -7.83
C LYS A 132 2.85 -10.34 -6.50
N ILE A 133 1.78 -10.91 -5.96
CA ILE A 133 1.23 -10.52 -4.65
C ILE A 133 2.21 -10.83 -3.54
N LEU A 134 2.77 -12.05 -3.49
CA LEU A 134 3.70 -12.48 -2.45
C LEU A 134 5.01 -11.70 -2.50
N LYS A 135 5.55 -11.49 -3.70
CA LYS A 135 6.78 -10.73 -3.93
C LYS A 135 6.62 -9.26 -3.55
N ASN A 136 5.49 -8.65 -3.91
CA ASN A 136 5.25 -7.22 -3.68
C ASN A 136 4.36 -6.97 -2.45
N ASN A 137 4.32 -7.88 -1.48
CA ASN A 137 3.35 -7.80 -0.38
C ASN A 137 3.71 -6.68 0.61
N HIS A 138 3.33 -5.46 0.26
CA HIS A 138 3.54 -4.24 1.03
C HIS A 138 2.40 -3.97 2.04
N SER A 139 1.40 -4.85 2.13
CA SER A 139 0.20 -4.68 2.94
C SER A 139 -0.04 -5.93 3.78
N ARG A 140 0.70 -6.09 4.87
CA ARG A 140 0.22 -6.92 5.98
C ARG A 140 -0.86 -6.11 6.71
N ALA A 141 -2.08 -6.60 6.66
CA ALA A 141 -3.20 -6.13 7.48
C ALA A 141 -3.04 -6.64 8.92
#